data_AF-A0A9J6FGB6-F1
#
_entry.id   AF-A0A9J6FGB6-F1
#
_cell.length_a   1.000
_cell.length_b   1.000
_cell.length_c   1.000
_cell.angle_alpha   90.00
_cell.angle_beta   90.00
_cell.angle_gamma   90.00
#
_symmetry.space_group_name_H-M   'P 1'
#
loop_
_entity.id
_entity.type
_entity.pdbx_description
1 polymer ?
#
loop_
_entity_poly.entity_id
_entity_poly.type
_entity_poly.pdbx_seq_one_letter_code
_entity_poly.pdbx_strand_id
1 'polypeptide(L)'
;MGKTASVIVTFQEEKVPMWVFFLNTPYKCVLYKKRYEVCYTCGELGHRSDVCANQGKRCRNCGTNNPPENHPCDLKCRLCGKGHPTGDKRCKEIFRTPYIVKKRRWEAKQREEEKKENQRQSRWEQHQQEHRQRSGSNSRSSSFPRLPSLGGTRSETRSRSRSKSRAKEDRGKGHSLLQDEKTPGNKVSWVDRASQNRDTNKKEMDDLKELVKRLTRKVEDLTTDREQLMTEIKQLKSGLQQMPGPPAPRTSEQKAHSPDRSTVASVPPPPKRRAAETPEQTSVEVTNTPEVLFARIDKLECNNAKLEENIQESLRQFTAQLNANLESMAKATNDKIQELGARFMQVEARIQLIEKRINNYGVPI
;
A
#
# COMPACT_ATOMS: atom_id res chain seq x y z
N MET A 1 27.04 -0.97 -27.95
CA MET A 1 26.16 -0.12 -27.11
C MET A 1 24.91 0.24 -27.91
N GLY A 2 23.72 0.13 -27.30
CA GLY A 2 22.44 0.35 -28.00
C GLY A 2 22.26 1.80 -28.46
N LYS A 3 21.69 2.00 -29.66
CA LYS A 3 21.44 3.30 -30.31
C LYS A 3 20.30 4.10 -29.65
N THR A 4 20.30 4.24 -28.33
CA THR A 4 19.25 4.97 -27.61
C THR A 4 19.83 6.24 -26.98
N ALA A 5 19.28 7.40 -27.35
CA ALA A 5 19.64 8.72 -26.82
C ALA A 5 19.13 8.98 -25.39
N SER A 6 18.78 7.93 -24.65
CA SER A 6 18.22 8.01 -23.30
C SER A 6 18.91 7.02 -22.38
N VAL A 7 19.30 7.48 -21.20
CA VAL A 7 19.92 6.67 -20.15
C VAL A 7 18.92 6.52 -18.99
N ILE A 8 18.86 5.34 -18.39
CA ILE A 8 18.08 5.11 -17.16
C ILE A 8 19.03 5.28 -15.98
N VAL A 9 18.72 6.22 -15.09
CA VAL A 9 19.49 6.50 -13.88
C VAL A 9 18.66 6.11 -12.66
N THR A 10 19.24 5.38 -11.72
CA THR A 10 18.63 4.99 -10.45
C THR A 10 19.18 5.86 -9.33
N PHE A 11 18.31 6.43 -8.51
CA PHE A 11 18.68 7.20 -7.33
C PHE A 11 18.40 6.36 -6.08
N GLN A 12 19.29 6.43 -5.09
CA GLN A 12 19.09 5.77 -3.80
C GLN A 12 18.03 6.48 -2.94
N GLU A 13 17.85 7.78 -3.16
CA GLU A 13 16.89 8.61 -2.43
C GLU A 13 15.44 8.38 -2.90
N GLU A 14 14.46 8.60 -1.99
CA GLU A 14 13.02 8.50 -2.31
C GLU A 14 12.54 9.59 -3.30
N LYS A 15 13.24 10.73 -3.33
CA LYS A 15 12.90 11.87 -4.19
C LYS A 15 13.86 11.96 -5.36
N VAL A 16 13.31 11.87 -6.57
CA VAL A 16 14.07 12.08 -7.81
C VAL A 16 14.31 13.59 -7.99
N PRO A 17 15.57 14.05 -8.14
CA PRO A 17 15.87 15.45 -8.40
C PRO A 17 15.30 15.86 -9.77
N MET A 18 14.97 17.14 -9.94
CA MET A 18 14.39 17.64 -11.19
C MET A 18 15.42 17.67 -12.34
N TRP A 19 16.69 17.88 -11.99
CA TRP A 19 17.81 18.00 -12.92
C TRP A 19 19.00 17.20 -12.40
N VAL A 20 19.78 16.63 -13.33
CA VAL A 20 21.09 16.03 -13.05
C VAL A 20 22.12 16.61 -14.00
N PHE A 21 23.34 16.83 -13.50
CA PHE A 21 24.45 17.29 -14.33
C PHE A 21 25.26 16.08 -14.80
N PHE A 22 25.43 15.95 -16.10
CA PHE A 22 26.33 14.97 -16.70
C PHE A 22 27.24 15.69 -17.68
N LEU A 23 28.56 15.60 -17.49
CA LEU A 23 29.55 16.32 -18.31
C LEU A 23 29.24 17.84 -18.43
N ASN A 24 28.99 18.50 -17.29
CA ASN A 24 28.62 19.92 -17.20
C ASN A 24 27.34 20.33 -17.95
N THR A 25 26.55 19.38 -18.43
CA THR A 25 25.27 19.66 -19.10
C THR A 25 24.11 19.26 -18.17
N PRO A 26 23.16 20.17 -17.88
CA PRO A 26 21.98 19.85 -17.10
C PRO A 26 20.98 19.04 -17.93
N TYR A 27 20.61 17.86 -17.44
CA TYR A 27 19.58 17.00 -18.02
C TYR A 27 18.36 16.96 -17.11
N LYS A 28 17.17 17.14 -17.69
CA LYS A 28 15.92 17.04 -16.97
C LYS A 28 15.61 15.57 -16.64
N CYS A 29 15.43 15.28 -15.36
CA CYS A 29 15.00 13.97 -14.92
C CYS A 29 13.49 13.81 -15.09
N VAL A 30 13.10 12.72 -15.75
CA VAL A 30 11.70 12.31 -15.88
C VAL A 30 11.57 10.92 -15.31
N LEU A 31 10.52 10.70 -14.50
CA LEU A 31 10.22 9.38 -13.96
C LEU A 31 10.09 8.36 -15.10
N TYR A 32 10.92 7.32 -15.03
CA TYR A 32 10.87 6.24 -15.99
C TYR A 32 9.49 5.56 -15.95
N LYS A 33 8.87 5.46 -17.12
CA LYS A 33 7.60 4.76 -17.31
C LYS A 33 7.89 3.47 -18.06
N LYS A 34 7.95 2.34 -17.33
CA LYS A 34 8.13 1.02 -17.93
C LYS A 34 6.95 0.75 -18.87
N ARG A 35 7.24 0.39 -20.13
CA ARG A 35 6.20 -0.06 -21.06
C ARG A 35 5.81 -1.50 -20.74
N TYR A 36 4.55 -1.85 -20.96
CA TYR A 36 4.15 -3.24 -21.04
C TYR A 36 4.85 -3.85 -22.26
N GLU A 37 5.69 -4.84 -22.00
CA GLU A 37 6.26 -5.66 -23.06
C GLU A 37 5.13 -6.51 -23.63
N VAL A 38 4.97 -6.45 -24.95
CA VAL A 38 4.00 -7.26 -25.67
C VAL A 38 4.80 -8.31 -26.42
N CYS A 39 4.49 -9.58 -26.17
CA CYS A 39 5.07 -10.67 -26.93
C CYS A 39 4.52 -10.64 -28.36
N TYR A 40 5.40 -10.59 -29.36
CA TYR A 40 4.97 -10.60 -30.77
C TYR A 40 4.53 -11.98 -31.25
N THR A 41 4.90 -13.04 -30.52
CA THR A 41 4.52 -14.43 -30.85
C THR A 41 3.11 -14.74 -30.36
N CYS A 42 2.85 -14.57 -29.05
CA CYS A 42 1.58 -14.96 -28.44
C CYS A 42 0.62 -13.78 -28.15
N GLY A 43 1.04 -12.54 -28.36
CA GLY A 43 0.22 -11.35 -28.14
C GLY A 43 -0.08 -11.05 -26.67
N GLU A 44 0.57 -11.72 -25.72
CA GLU A 44 0.39 -11.48 -24.29
C GLU A 44 1.31 -10.38 -23.75
N LEU A 45 0.87 -9.80 -22.63
CA LEU A 45 1.61 -8.76 -21.92
C LEU A 45 2.54 -9.40 -20.89
N GLY A 46 3.72 -8.82 -20.70
CA GLY A 46 4.61 -9.12 -19.58
C GLY A 46 5.86 -9.93 -19.93
N HIS A 47 6.03 -10.36 -21.18
CA HIS A 47 7.23 -11.06 -21.62
C HIS A 47 7.57 -10.70 -23.07
N ARG A 48 8.83 -10.95 -23.46
CA ARG A 48 9.33 -10.74 -24.82
C ARG A 48 9.18 -12.01 -25.66
N SER A 49 9.21 -11.87 -26.98
CA SER A 49 9.04 -12.99 -27.91
C SER A 49 10.08 -14.10 -27.77
N ASP A 50 11.30 -13.74 -27.38
CA ASP A 50 12.43 -14.65 -27.18
C ASP A 50 12.31 -15.51 -25.92
N VAL A 51 11.53 -15.07 -24.92
CA VAL A 51 11.31 -15.78 -23.65
C VAL A 51 9.87 -16.32 -23.54
N CYS A 52 9.16 -16.40 -24.66
CA CYS A 52 7.77 -16.83 -24.70
C CYS A 52 7.66 -18.35 -24.54
N ALA A 53 7.02 -18.81 -23.46
CA ALA A 53 6.69 -20.23 -23.29
C ALA A 53 5.46 -20.67 -24.11
N ASN A 54 4.63 -19.71 -24.55
CA ASN A 54 3.37 -19.98 -25.24
C ASN A 54 3.59 -20.05 -26.76
N GLN A 55 3.27 -21.20 -27.36
CA GLN A 55 3.35 -21.38 -28.82
C GLN A 55 2.09 -20.90 -29.57
N GLY A 56 1.00 -20.60 -28.85
CA GLY A 56 -0.24 -20.13 -29.46
C GLY A 56 -0.07 -18.75 -30.08
N LYS A 57 -0.30 -18.64 -31.40
CA LYS A 57 -0.31 -17.36 -32.11
C LYS A 57 -1.63 -16.67 -31.82
N ARG A 58 -1.61 -15.37 -31.52
CA ARG A 58 -2.81 -14.61 -31.21
C ARG A 58 -2.88 -13.38 -32.09
N CYS A 59 -4.06 -13.01 -32.56
CA CYS A 59 -4.20 -11.81 -33.39
C CYS A 59 -3.82 -10.57 -32.59
N ARG A 60 -2.92 -9.72 -33.12
CA ARG A 60 -2.56 -8.45 -32.48
C ARG A 60 -3.66 -7.39 -32.54
N ASN A 61 -4.56 -7.54 -33.51
CA ASN A 61 -5.61 -6.57 -33.81
C ASN A 61 -6.86 -6.84 -32.95
N CYS A 62 -7.36 -8.08 -32.90
CA CYS A 62 -8.59 -8.44 -32.16
C CYS A 62 -8.37 -9.34 -30.94
N GLY A 63 -7.18 -9.91 -30.76
CA GLY A 63 -6.87 -10.79 -29.61
C GLY A 63 -7.40 -12.22 -29.72
N THR A 64 -7.98 -12.62 -30.86
CA THR A 64 -8.45 -13.99 -31.11
C THR A 64 -7.29 -14.99 -31.09
N ASN A 65 -7.51 -16.15 -30.45
CA ASN A 65 -6.54 -17.26 -30.39
C ASN A 65 -6.46 -18.00 -31.72
N ASN A 66 -5.24 -18.27 -32.20
CA ASN A 66 -4.91 -18.97 -33.45
C ASN A 66 -5.86 -18.64 -34.61
N PRO A 67 -5.94 -17.35 -35.01
CA PRO A 67 -6.79 -16.98 -36.12
C PRO A 67 -6.23 -17.50 -37.45
N PRO A 68 -7.08 -17.78 -38.46
CA PRO A 68 -6.61 -17.97 -39.83
C PRO A 68 -6.00 -16.66 -40.39
N GLU A 69 -5.11 -16.78 -41.37
CA GLU A 69 -4.31 -15.66 -41.90
C GLU A 69 -5.14 -14.45 -42.37
N ASN A 70 -6.37 -14.69 -42.83
CA ASN A 70 -7.34 -13.66 -43.20
C ASN A 70 -8.67 -13.87 -42.47
N HIS A 71 -8.71 -13.54 -41.18
CA HIS A 71 -9.96 -13.48 -40.43
C HIS A 71 -10.50 -12.05 -40.38
N PRO A 72 -11.83 -11.87 -40.40
CA PRO A 72 -12.44 -10.58 -40.10
C PRO A 72 -12.06 -10.21 -38.66
N CYS A 73 -11.37 -9.08 -38.49
CA CYS A 73 -10.77 -8.73 -37.21
C CYS A 73 -11.12 -7.30 -36.83
N ASP A 74 -11.79 -7.16 -35.67
CA ASP A 74 -12.04 -5.87 -35.05
C ASP A 74 -10.77 -5.36 -34.36
N LEU A 75 -10.27 -4.20 -34.77
CA LEU A 75 -9.16 -3.54 -34.08
C LEU A 75 -9.59 -3.16 -32.65
N LYS A 76 -9.07 -3.87 -31.65
CA LYS A 76 -9.31 -3.61 -30.22
C LYS A 76 -8.02 -3.85 -29.43
N CYS A 77 -7.54 -2.80 -28.77
CA CYS A 77 -6.39 -2.88 -27.89
C CYS A 77 -6.77 -3.58 -26.58
N ARG A 78 -6.00 -4.59 -26.16
CA ARG A 78 -6.26 -5.27 -24.88
C ARG A 78 -6.00 -4.42 -23.64
N LEU A 79 -5.14 -3.41 -23.77
CA LEU A 79 -4.82 -2.51 -22.65
C LEU A 79 -5.94 -1.51 -22.39
N CYS A 80 -6.35 -0.76 -23.42
CA CYS A 80 -7.27 0.36 -23.28
C CYS A 80 -8.63 0.17 -23.97
N GLY A 81 -8.85 -0.94 -24.69
CA GLY A 81 -10.09 -1.25 -25.42
C GLY A 81 -10.31 -0.46 -26.71
N LYS A 82 -9.39 0.42 -27.12
CA LYS A 82 -9.58 1.34 -28.26
C LYS A 82 -9.18 0.72 -29.61
N GLY A 83 -9.62 1.37 -30.70
CA GLY A 83 -9.40 0.97 -32.10
C GLY A 83 -7.95 1.06 -32.58
N HIS A 84 -7.05 0.29 -31.99
CA HIS A 84 -5.66 0.14 -32.44
C HIS A 84 -5.07 -1.20 -31.95
N PRO A 85 -4.04 -1.76 -32.60
CA PRO A 85 -3.43 -3.01 -32.17
C PRO A 85 -2.77 -2.91 -30.79
N THR A 86 -2.64 -4.05 -30.13
CA THR A 86 -1.99 -4.15 -28.83
C THR A 86 -0.47 -3.93 -28.99
N GLY A 87 0.09 -3.00 -28.22
CA GLY A 87 1.50 -2.60 -28.28
C GLY A 87 1.78 -1.33 -29.10
N ASP A 88 0.76 -0.70 -29.66
CA ASP A 88 0.94 0.54 -30.42
C ASP A 88 1.43 1.71 -29.57
N LYS A 89 2.33 2.52 -30.15
CA LYS A 89 2.85 3.75 -29.52
C LYS A 89 1.75 4.79 -29.23
N ARG A 90 0.61 4.68 -29.92
CA ARG A 90 -0.57 5.54 -29.74
C ARG A 90 -1.38 5.17 -28.49
N CYS A 91 -1.13 4.01 -27.89
CA CYS A 91 -1.78 3.59 -26.66
C CYS A 91 -1.24 4.37 -25.46
N LYS A 92 -2.05 5.22 -24.83
CA LYS A 92 -1.65 5.94 -23.61
C LYS A 92 -1.44 5.02 -22.41
N GLU A 93 -2.08 3.85 -22.41
CA GLU A 93 -2.05 2.87 -21.32
C GLU A 93 -0.95 1.80 -21.48
N ILE A 94 -0.15 1.87 -22.56
CA ILE A 94 1.02 1.00 -22.72
C ILE A 94 2.09 1.26 -21.66
N PHE A 95 2.06 2.42 -21.03
CA PHE A 95 2.97 2.78 -19.97
C PHE A 95 2.41 2.33 -18.63
N ARG A 96 3.11 1.40 -17.98
CA ARG A 96 2.84 1.05 -16.59
C ARG A 96 3.04 2.28 -15.74
N THR A 97 2.00 2.66 -14.98
CA THR A 97 2.13 3.75 -14.01
C THR A 97 3.14 3.31 -12.94
N PRO A 98 4.25 4.05 -12.73
CA PRO A 98 5.26 3.64 -11.77
C PRO A 98 4.68 3.63 -10.35
N TYR A 99 5.16 2.71 -9.52
CA TYR A 99 4.65 2.50 -8.15
C TYR A 99 4.64 3.79 -7.32
N ILE A 100 5.68 4.62 -7.45
CA ILE A 100 5.82 5.91 -6.75
C ILE A 100 4.63 6.84 -7.06
N VAL A 101 4.14 6.86 -8.30
CA VAL A 101 2.98 7.68 -8.69
C VAL A 101 1.70 7.11 -8.10
N LYS A 102 1.57 5.77 -8.03
CA LYS A 102 0.44 5.12 -7.38
C LYS A 102 0.42 5.39 -5.87
N LYS A 103 1.56 5.27 -5.19
CA LYS A 103 1.76 5.58 -3.77
C LYS A 103 1.38 7.02 -3.47
N ARG A 104 1.93 7.99 -4.20
CA ARG A 104 1.60 9.43 -4.02
C ARG A 104 0.12 9.74 -4.24
N ARG A 105 -0.53 9.14 -5.24
CA ARG A 105 -1.98 9.31 -5.46
C ARG A 105 -2.80 8.74 -4.31
N TRP A 106 -2.41 7.59 -3.78
CA TRP A 106 -3.05 6.97 -2.63
C TRP A 106 -2.89 7.84 -1.38
N GLU A 107 -1.68 8.32 -1.08
CA GLU A 107 -1.42 9.23 0.04
C GLU A 107 -2.18 10.57 -0.07
N ALA A 108 -2.28 11.12 -1.29
CA ALA A 108 -3.06 12.32 -1.53
C ALA A 108 -4.54 12.10 -1.27
N LYS A 109 -5.07 10.94 -1.69
CA LYS A 109 -6.47 10.56 -1.43
C LYS A 109 -6.73 10.37 0.06
N GLN A 110 -5.80 9.73 0.79
CA GLN A 110 -5.90 9.56 2.24
C GLN A 110 -5.90 10.90 2.98
N ARG A 111 -5.01 11.83 2.62
CA ARG A 111 -5.03 13.19 3.18
C ARG A 111 -6.30 13.97 2.86
N GLU A 112 -6.90 13.75 1.69
CA GLU A 112 -8.17 14.37 1.33
C GLU A 112 -9.33 13.77 2.13
N GLU A 113 -9.34 12.45 2.34
CA GLU A 113 -10.31 11.75 3.18
C GLU A 113 -10.21 12.21 4.64
N GLU A 114 -9.00 12.28 5.20
CA GLU A 114 -8.75 12.80 6.55
C GLU A 114 -9.21 14.25 6.71
N LYS A 115 -8.96 15.12 5.72
CA LYS A 115 -9.48 16.49 5.72
C LYS A 115 -11.01 16.53 5.71
N LYS A 116 -11.65 15.65 4.95
CA LYS A 116 -13.12 15.53 4.91
C LYS A 116 -13.68 15.01 6.23
N GLU A 117 -12.99 14.05 6.87
CA GLU A 117 -13.32 13.53 8.20
C GLU A 117 -13.26 14.63 9.26
N ASN A 118 -12.12 15.34 9.33
CA ASN A 118 -11.94 16.46 10.27
C ASN A 118 -12.98 17.56 10.03
N GLN A 119 -13.29 17.88 8.77
CA GLN A 119 -14.31 18.88 8.45
C GLN A 119 -15.72 18.42 8.85
N ARG A 120 -16.04 17.12 8.75
CA ARG A 120 -17.30 16.56 9.25
C ARG A 120 -17.36 16.63 10.78
N GLN A 121 -16.26 16.30 11.46
CA GLN A 121 -16.17 16.32 12.91
C GLN A 121 -16.32 17.74 13.46
N SER A 122 -15.59 18.73 12.91
CA SER A 122 -15.73 20.13 13.31
C SER A 122 -17.13 20.69 13.06
N ARG A 123 -17.79 20.29 11.96
CA ARG A 123 -19.18 20.68 11.68
C ARG A 123 -20.16 20.09 12.70
N TRP A 124 -19.91 18.87 13.15
CA TRP A 124 -20.74 18.21 14.16
C TRP A 124 -20.56 18.83 15.55
N GLU A 125 -19.33 19.19 15.92
CA GLU A 125 -19.03 19.93 17.15
C GLU A 125 -19.66 21.32 17.18
N GLN A 126 -19.62 22.06 16.07
CA GLN A 126 -20.33 23.34 15.95
C GLN A 126 -21.83 23.19 16.19
N HIS A 127 -22.46 22.19 15.56
CA HIS A 127 -23.89 21.94 15.74
C HIS A 127 -24.24 21.59 17.19
N GLN A 128 -23.39 20.84 17.90
CA GLN A 128 -23.58 20.57 19.33
C GLN A 128 -23.45 21.82 20.21
N GLN A 129 -22.47 22.69 19.93
CA GLN A 129 -22.30 23.94 20.68
C GLN A 129 -23.49 24.88 20.47
N GLU A 130 -23.99 25.01 19.24
CA GLU A 130 -25.20 25.80 18.94
C GLU A 130 -26.43 25.27 19.71
N HIS A 131 -26.63 23.94 19.75
CA HIS A 131 -27.71 23.35 20.54
C HIS A 131 -27.57 23.64 22.04
N ARG A 132 -26.34 23.57 22.61
CA ARG A 132 -26.11 23.89 24.02
C ARG A 132 -26.35 25.37 24.34
N GLN A 133 -25.96 26.28 23.45
CA GLN A 133 -26.19 27.72 23.65
C GLN A 133 -27.67 28.10 23.51
N ARG A 134 -28.42 27.44 22.62
CA ARG A 134 -29.87 27.67 22.46
C ARG A 134 -30.71 27.13 23.62
N SER A 135 -30.21 26.11 24.33
CA SER A 135 -30.85 25.56 25.54
C SER A 135 -30.50 26.34 26.82
N GLY A 136 -29.46 27.18 26.81
CA GLY A 136 -28.96 27.89 27.99
C GLY A 136 -29.55 29.29 28.22
N SER A 137 -30.27 29.87 27.27
CA SER A 137 -30.74 31.27 27.33
C SER A 137 -32.24 31.44 27.60
N ASN A 138 -32.97 30.41 28.04
CA ASN A 138 -34.41 30.51 28.34
C ASN A 138 -34.76 30.50 29.84
N SER A 139 -33.80 30.87 30.69
CA SER A 139 -34.03 31.04 32.12
C SER A 139 -33.81 32.50 32.50
N ARG A 140 -34.78 33.37 32.18
CA ARG A 140 -35.09 34.62 32.92
C ARG A 140 -36.20 35.41 32.20
N SER A 141 -37.44 35.16 32.62
CA SER A 141 -38.41 36.19 33.05
C SER A 141 -39.83 35.61 33.09
N SER A 142 -40.08 34.70 34.04
CA SER A 142 -41.44 34.35 34.47
C SER A 142 -41.93 35.42 35.44
N SER A 143 -42.38 36.55 34.93
CA SER A 143 -43.02 37.58 35.76
C SER A 143 -44.01 38.41 34.96
N PHE A 144 -44.90 37.80 34.18
CA PHE A 144 -46.17 38.44 33.80
C PHE A 144 -47.21 37.36 33.46
N PRO A 145 -48.34 37.26 34.20
CA PRO A 145 -49.44 36.41 33.81
C PRO A 145 -50.17 37.08 32.64
N ARG A 146 -50.11 36.47 31.45
CA ARG A 146 -51.05 36.82 30.37
C ARG A 146 -52.29 35.97 30.54
N LEU A 147 -53.39 36.69 30.72
CA LEU A 147 -54.77 36.26 30.88
C LEU A 147 -55.22 35.26 29.79
N PRO A 148 -56.24 34.43 30.09
CA PRO A 148 -56.83 33.53 29.11
C PRO A 148 -57.66 34.34 28.11
N SER A 149 -57.20 34.43 26.87
CA SER A 149 -58.04 34.90 25.77
C SER A 149 -58.50 33.70 24.95
N LEU A 150 -59.81 33.52 25.01
CA LEU A 150 -60.63 32.60 24.23
C LEU A 150 -60.51 32.91 22.73
N GLY A 151 -60.50 31.85 21.93
CA GLY A 151 -61.15 31.85 20.62
C GLY A 151 -60.26 32.01 19.39
N GLY A 152 -60.64 31.27 18.34
CA GLY A 152 -60.28 31.59 16.96
C GLY A 152 -59.41 30.52 16.29
N THR A 153 -59.99 29.38 15.90
CA THR A 153 -60.38 29.09 14.50
C THR A 153 -59.24 29.11 13.47
N ARG A 154 -58.92 27.90 12.99
CA ARG A 154 -59.08 27.46 11.60
C ARG A 154 -58.06 27.95 10.55
N SER A 155 -57.73 27.01 9.64
CA SER A 155 -57.28 27.20 8.25
C SER A 155 -55.84 27.74 8.05
N GLU A 156 -55.04 27.42 7.03
CA GLU A 156 -55.13 26.53 5.86
C GLU A 156 -53.81 26.69 5.07
N THR A 157 -53.44 25.63 4.34
CA THR A 157 -52.51 25.49 3.20
C THR A 157 -51.61 26.66 2.73
N ARG A 158 -50.35 26.33 2.37
CA ARG A 158 -49.72 26.48 1.02
C ARG A 158 -48.19 26.40 1.14
N SER A 159 -47.54 25.37 0.59
CA SER A 159 -46.98 25.28 -0.79
C SER A 159 -45.76 26.17 -1.11
N ARG A 160 -44.65 25.48 -1.48
CA ARG A 160 -43.62 25.78 -2.52
C ARG A 160 -43.06 27.22 -2.62
N SER A 161 -41.74 27.46 -2.66
CA SER A 161 -40.90 27.40 -3.88
C SER A 161 -39.44 27.80 -3.51
N ARG A 162 -38.39 27.08 -3.93
CA ARG A 162 -37.49 27.40 -5.07
C ARG A 162 -37.23 28.89 -5.37
N SER A 163 -35.96 29.32 -5.24
CA SER A 163 -35.19 30.31 -6.05
C SER A 163 -33.80 30.43 -5.41
N LYS A 164 -32.61 30.31 -6.01
CA LYS A 164 -32.02 30.59 -7.34
C LYS A 164 -31.91 32.07 -7.71
N SER A 165 -30.76 32.66 -7.34
CA SER A 165 -30.05 33.82 -7.94
C SER A 165 -28.67 33.86 -7.25
N ARG A 166 -27.47 33.99 -7.85
CA ARG A 166 -26.92 34.71 -9.00
C ARG A 166 -27.18 36.23 -8.98
N ALA A 167 -26.24 36.98 -8.41
CA ALA A 167 -25.58 38.20 -8.97
C ALA A 167 -24.58 38.71 -7.89
N LYS A 168 -23.29 39.00 -8.14
CA LYS A 168 -22.62 39.93 -9.08
C LYS A 168 -22.56 41.36 -8.52
N GLU A 169 -21.32 41.88 -8.41
CA GLU A 169 -20.94 43.31 -8.44
C GLU A 169 -21.43 44.19 -7.25
N ASP A 170 -20.80 45.25 -6.78
CA ASP A 170 -19.59 46.03 -7.11
C ASP A 170 -19.33 47.00 -5.93
N ARG A 171 -18.15 47.63 -5.90
CA ARG A 171 -17.84 48.96 -5.28
C ARG A 171 -17.89 49.16 -3.76
N GLY A 172 -16.69 49.31 -3.21
CA GLY A 172 -16.17 50.66 -2.92
C GLY A 172 -16.10 51.12 -1.45
N LYS A 173 -15.13 52.03 -1.22
CA LYS A 173 -14.75 52.76 0.01
C LYS A 173 -13.83 51.96 0.93
N GLY A 174 -12.56 52.30 1.10
CA GLY A 174 -11.96 53.63 1.15
C GLY A 174 -11.89 54.07 2.60
N HIS A 175 -10.80 53.70 3.29
CA HIS A 175 -10.29 54.50 4.39
C HIS A 175 -8.76 54.37 4.43
N SER A 176 -8.13 55.46 4.00
CA SER A 176 -6.80 55.84 4.42
C SER A 176 -6.84 56.07 5.93
N LEU A 177 -5.93 55.44 6.66
CA LEU A 177 -5.48 55.86 7.98
C LEU A 177 -4.11 55.23 8.22
N LEU A 178 -3.10 56.07 8.03
CA LEU A 178 -1.77 56.05 8.64
C LEU A 178 -1.70 55.10 9.86
N GLN A 179 -1.08 53.94 9.67
CA GLN A 179 -0.49 53.19 10.78
C GLN A 179 1.03 53.35 10.69
N ASP A 180 1.46 54.38 11.40
CA ASP A 180 2.66 54.44 12.23
C ASP A 180 3.43 53.10 12.29
N GLU A 181 4.56 53.01 11.57
CA GLU A 181 5.54 51.94 11.69
C GLU A 181 6.23 52.01 13.05
N LYS A 182 5.54 51.62 14.12
CA LYS A 182 6.18 51.15 15.33
C LYS A 182 6.49 49.68 15.16
N THR A 183 7.72 49.38 14.75
CA THR A 183 8.33 48.06 14.92
C THR A 183 8.32 47.74 16.41
N PRO A 184 7.53 46.77 16.91
CA PRO A 184 7.74 46.28 18.25
C PRO A 184 9.05 45.48 18.19
N GLY A 185 10.07 45.97 18.89
CA GLY A 185 11.27 45.22 19.18
C GLY A 185 10.88 43.97 19.94
N ASN A 186 10.55 42.92 19.19
CA ASN A 186 10.15 41.63 19.69
C ASN A 186 11.41 40.95 20.23
N LYS A 187 11.81 41.35 21.44
CA LYS A 187 12.76 40.61 22.28
C LYS A 187 12.06 39.31 22.68
N VAL A 188 11.95 38.38 21.74
CA VAL A 188 11.60 37.00 22.05
C VAL A 188 12.76 36.47 22.87
N SER A 189 12.55 36.42 24.17
CA SER A 189 13.47 35.79 25.10
C SER A 189 13.74 34.37 24.61
N TRP A 190 15.01 34.04 24.37
CA TRP A 190 15.42 32.69 23.99
C TRP A 190 14.94 31.63 25.00
N VAL A 191 14.68 32.02 26.25
CA VAL A 191 14.11 31.17 27.30
C VAL A 191 12.67 30.78 26.99
N ASP A 192 11.85 31.67 26.46
CA ASP A 192 10.45 31.36 26.12
C ASP A 192 10.36 30.42 24.91
N ARG A 193 11.26 30.59 23.94
CA ARG A 193 11.33 29.71 22.76
C ARG A 193 11.88 28.33 23.11
N ALA A 194 12.81 28.23 24.06
CA ALA A 194 13.30 26.95 24.57
C ALA A 194 12.24 26.20 25.40
N SER A 195 11.42 26.94 26.18
CA SER A 195 10.32 26.35 26.96
C SER A 195 9.19 25.82 26.07
N GLN A 196 8.78 26.57 25.04
CA GLN A 196 7.77 26.10 24.08
C GLN A 196 8.19 24.83 23.32
N ASN A 197 9.48 24.67 23.05
CA ASN A 197 10.01 23.48 22.38
C ASN A 197 10.05 22.25 23.31
N ARG A 198 10.17 22.45 24.63
CA ARG A 198 10.09 21.36 25.62
C ARG A 198 8.66 20.85 25.79
N ASP A 199 7.68 21.73 25.81
CA ASP A 199 6.26 21.35 25.98
C ASP A 199 5.69 20.64 24.76
N THR A 200 6.10 21.04 23.55
CA THR A 200 5.74 20.36 22.30
C THR A 200 6.37 18.96 22.23
N ASN A 201 7.67 18.83 22.50
CA ASN A 201 8.35 17.53 22.56
C ASN A 201 7.74 16.60 23.62
N LYS A 202 7.30 17.14 24.76
CA LYS A 202 6.64 16.34 25.82
C LYS A 202 5.30 15.78 25.33
N LYS A 203 4.47 16.61 24.67
CA LYS A 203 3.20 16.16 24.08
C LYS A 203 3.41 15.10 23.01
N GLU A 204 4.37 15.32 22.10
CA GLU A 204 4.70 14.33 21.08
C GLU A 204 5.16 13.00 21.69
N MET A 205 5.98 13.04 22.73
CA MET A 205 6.42 11.85 23.46
C MET A 205 5.26 11.12 24.15
N ASP A 206 4.31 11.84 24.73
CA ASP A 206 3.14 11.25 25.37
C ASP A 206 2.17 10.65 24.33
N ASP A 207 1.98 11.30 23.19
CA ASP A 207 1.21 10.77 22.05
C ASP A 207 1.85 9.50 21.47
N LEU A 208 3.18 9.47 21.34
CA LEU A 208 3.94 8.28 20.91
C LEU A 208 3.78 7.12 21.90
N LYS A 209 3.85 7.38 23.22
CA LYS A 209 3.62 6.36 24.24
C LYS A 209 2.21 5.78 24.16
N GLU A 210 1.20 6.62 23.91
CA GLU A 210 -0.19 6.16 23.79
C GLU A 210 -0.40 5.34 22.52
N LEU A 211 0.24 5.72 21.41
CA LEU A 211 0.22 4.96 20.17
C LEU A 211 0.90 3.59 20.33
N VAL A 212 2.04 3.52 21.03
CA VAL A 212 2.71 2.26 21.36
C VAL A 212 1.80 1.36 22.20
N LYS A 213 1.17 1.87 23.26
CA LYS A 213 0.21 1.09 24.07
C LYS A 213 -0.94 0.53 23.23
N ARG A 214 -1.49 1.33 22.31
CA ARG A 214 -2.57 0.90 21.42
C ARG A 214 -2.12 -0.21 20.47
N LEU A 215 -0.92 -0.09 19.91
CA LEU A 215 -0.35 -1.13 19.05
C LEU A 215 -0.06 -2.41 19.81
N THR A 216 0.46 -2.33 21.04
CA THR A 216 0.69 -3.50 21.90
C THR A 216 -0.61 -4.27 22.15
N ARG A 217 -1.69 -3.59 22.53
CA ARG A 217 -3.01 -4.23 22.71
C ARG A 217 -3.49 -4.91 21.44
N LYS A 218 -3.33 -4.26 20.28
CA LYS A 218 -3.74 -4.83 19.00
C LYS A 218 -2.92 -6.07 18.62
N VAL A 219 -1.65 -6.13 19.01
CA VAL A 219 -0.81 -7.32 18.82
C VAL A 219 -1.30 -8.45 19.74
N GLU A 220 -1.62 -8.15 21.00
CA GLU A 220 -2.20 -9.11 21.94
C GLU A 220 -3.53 -9.69 21.43
N ASP A 221 -4.44 -8.83 20.96
CA ASP A 221 -5.72 -9.25 20.37
C ASP A 221 -5.49 -10.20 19.18
N LEU A 222 -4.61 -9.82 18.24
CA LEU A 222 -4.30 -10.66 17.07
C LEU A 222 -3.64 -11.99 17.46
N THR A 223 -2.86 -12.03 18.54
CA THR A 223 -2.31 -13.29 19.05
C THR A 223 -3.40 -14.20 19.61
N THR A 224 -4.38 -13.63 20.34
CA THR A 224 -5.52 -14.42 20.84
C THR A 224 -6.42 -14.93 19.72
N ASP A 225 -6.69 -14.12 18.69
CA ASP A 225 -7.45 -14.55 17.51
C ASP A 225 -6.73 -15.70 16.77
N ARG A 226 -5.40 -15.62 16.65
CA ARG A 226 -4.59 -16.68 16.03
C ARG A 226 -4.70 -17.99 16.82
N GLU A 227 -4.62 -17.92 18.14
CA GLU A 227 -4.75 -19.11 19.00
C GLU A 227 -6.14 -19.73 18.89
N GLN A 228 -7.19 -18.92 18.87
CA GLN A 228 -8.56 -19.39 18.66
C GLN A 228 -8.70 -20.11 17.30
N LEU A 229 -8.25 -19.49 16.20
CA LEU A 229 -8.30 -20.12 14.88
C LEU A 229 -7.52 -21.44 14.83
N MET A 230 -6.37 -21.52 15.50
CA MET A 230 -5.61 -22.77 15.60
C MET A 230 -6.40 -23.87 16.35
N THR A 231 -7.17 -23.51 17.38
CA THR A 231 -8.04 -24.48 18.07
C THR A 231 -9.22 -24.94 17.19
N GLU A 232 -9.83 -24.05 16.41
CA GLU A 232 -10.90 -24.39 15.46
C GLU A 232 -10.39 -25.33 14.36
N ILE A 233 -9.22 -25.05 13.78
CA ILE A 233 -8.59 -25.93 12.79
C ILE A 233 -8.33 -27.32 13.38
N LYS A 234 -7.86 -27.40 14.63
CA LYS A 234 -7.63 -28.67 15.32
C LYS A 234 -8.94 -29.46 15.52
N GLN A 235 -10.02 -28.78 15.92
CA GLN A 235 -11.34 -29.41 16.06
C GLN A 235 -11.86 -29.93 14.72
N LEU A 236 -11.83 -29.13 13.65
CA LEU A 236 -12.25 -29.54 12.31
C LEU A 236 -11.44 -30.74 11.80
N LYS A 237 -10.12 -30.76 12.03
CA LYS A 237 -9.25 -31.88 11.64
C LYS A 237 -9.61 -33.17 12.38
N SER A 238 -9.98 -33.08 13.66
CA SER A 238 -10.44 -34.24 14.44
C SER A 238 -11.81 -34.77 13.98
N GLY A 239 -12.72 -33.90 13.54
CA GLY A 239 -14.03 -34.29 13.00
C GLY A 239 -13.93 -35.03 11.67
N LEU A 240 -12.98 -34.65 10.81
CA LEU A 240 -12.75 -35.32 9.53
C LEU A 240 -12.16 -36.73 9.67
N GLN A 241 -11.43 -37.03 10.76
CA GLN A 241 -10.88 -38.36 11.02
C GLN A 241 -11.92 -39.37 11.55
N GLN A 242 -13.12 -38.93 11.93
CA GLN A 242 -14.19 -39.81 12.42
C GLN A 242 -15.23 -40.19 11.36
N MET A 243 -15.04 -39.77 10.10
CA MET A 243 -15.89 -40.24 9.00
C MET A 243 -15.51 -41.69 8.64
N PRO A 244 -16.44 -42.66 8.73
CA PRO A 244 -16.16 -44.04 8.33
C PRO A 244 -15.83 -44.09 6.84
N GLY A 245 -14.69 -44.71 6.52
CA GLY A 245 -14.20 -44.82 5.15
C GLY A 245 -15.20 -45.50 4.21
N PRO A 246 -15.21 -45.14 2.91
CA PRO A 246 -16.12 -45.72 1.94
C PRO A 246 -15.93 -47.25 1.85
N PRO A 247 -17.02 -48.04 1.74
CA PRO A 247 -16.94 -49.48 1.70
C PRO A 247 -16.14 -49.96 0.48
N ALA A 248 -15.21 -50.89 0.72
CA ALA A 248 -14.28 -51.41 -0.27
C ALA A 248 -15.00 -51.97 -1.52
N PRO A 249 -14.44 -51.78 -2.73
CA PRO A 249 -15.01 -52.34 -3.95
C PRO A 249 -14.86 -53.86 -3.94
N ARG A 250 -15.99 -54.55 -4.12
CA ARG A 250 -16.04 -56.02 -4.25
C ARG A 250 -15.38 -56.44 -5.57
N THR A 251 -14.27 -57.16 -5.45
CA THR A 251 -13.69 -57.97 -6.53
C THR A 251 -14.59 -59.17 -6.80
N SER A 252 -15.31 -59.15 -7.92
CA SER A 252 -15.97 -60.34 -8.47
C SER A 252 -15.06 -60.99 -9.52
N GLU A 253 -14.40 -62.07 -9.12
CA GLU A 253 -13.87 -63.08 -10.02
C GLU A 253 -15.02 -63.73 -10.80
N GLN A 254 -14.99 -63.64 -12.13
CA GLN A 254 -15.74 -64.55 -12.99
C GLN A 254 -14.78 -65.24 -13.97
N LYS A 255 -14.66 -66.54 -13.72
CA LYS A 255 -13.99 -67.58 -14.48
C LYS A 255 -15.09 -68.30 -15.28
N ALA A 256 -15.03 -68.34 -16.61
CA ALA A 256 -15.48 -69.48 -17.42
C ALA A 256 -15.30 -69.30 -18.94
N HIS A 257 -14.71 -70.35 -19.52
CA HIS A 257 -15.03 -71.01 -20.80
C HIS A 257 -14.71 -70.37 -22.17
N SER A 258 -13.64 -70.90 -22.76
CA SER A 258 -13.54 -71.30 -24.18
C SER A 258 -14.64 -72.32 -24.57
N PRO A 259 -14.95 -72.48 -25.88
CA PRO A 259 -14.20 -73.50 -26.64
C PRO A 259 -13.83 -73.13 -28.10
N ASP A 260 -12.88 -73.93 -28.59
CA ASP A 260 -12.39 -74.22 -29.94
C ASP A 260 -13.14 -73.70 -31.18
N ARG A 261 -12.36 -73.21 -32.16
CA ARG A 261 -12.46 -73.68 -33.55
C ARG A 261 -11.16 -73.45 -34.34
N SER A 262 -10.66 -74.53 -34.92
CA SER A 262 -9.40 -74.65 -35.66
C SER A 262 -9.43 -74.11 -37.11
N THR A 263 -8.23 -73.73 -37.55
CA THR A 263 -7.61 -73.88 -38.90
C THR A 263 -8.16 -73.11 -40.11
N VAL A 264 -7.29 -72.33 -40.80
CA VAL A 264 -6.55 -72.70 -42.05
C VAL A 264 -5.85 -71.45 -42.68
N ALA A 265 -4.64 -71.70 -43.18
CA ALA A 265 -3.88 -71.05 -44.28
C ALA A 265 -3.10 -69.73 -44.09
N SER A 266 -1.79 -69.93 -44.20
CA SER A 266 -0.70 -69.01 -44.53
C SER A 266 -0.90 -68.17 -45.80
N VAL A 267 -0.57 -66.87 -45.72
CA VAL A 267 -0.17 -66.01 -46.85
C VAL A 267 0.93 -65.03 -46.37
N PRO A 268 2.03 -64.82 -47.12
CA PRO A 268 3.14 -63.93 -46.72
C PRO A 268 2.87 -62.44 -47.02
N PRO A 269 3.63 -61.50 -46.42
CA PRO A 269 3.29 -60.07 -46.38
C PRO A 269 3.89 -59.25 -47.55
N PRO A 270 3.23 -58.17 -48.02
CA PRO A 270 3.85 -57.16 -48.87
C PRO A 270 4.44 -55.98 -48.06
N PRO A 271 5.45 -55.27 -48.59
CA PRO A 271 6.30 -54.37 -47.81
C PRO A 271 5.80 -52.91 -47.74
N LYS A 272 6.03 -52.32 -46.56
CA LYS A 272 6.40 -50.91 -46.27
C LYS A 272 5.72 -49.80 -47.10
N ARG A 273 4.75 -49.12 -46.49
CA ARG A 273 4.57 -47.67 -46.64
C ARG A 273 4.61 -47.01 -45.27
N ARG A 274 5.59 -46.12 -45.08
CA ARG A 274 5.71 -45.20 -43.93
C ARG A 274 4.54 -44.23 -43.98
N ALA A 275 3.58 -44.37 -43.06
CA ALA A 275 2.70 -43.28 -42.67
C ALA A 275 3.37 -42.52 -41.53
N ALA A 276 3.53 -41.21 -41.71
CA ALA A 276 4.08 -40.32 -40.72
C ALA A 276 3.14 -40.23 -39.51
N GLU A 277 3.74 -40.34 -38.33
CA GLU A 277 3.10 -40.26 -37.03
C GLU A 277 2.46 -38.88 -36.83
N THR A 278 1.14 -38.84 -36.81
CA THR A 278 0.36 -37.80 -36.13
C THR A 278 0.50 -37.98 -34.63
N PRO A 279 0.91 -36.97 -33.84
CA PRO A 279 0.83 -37.06 -32.40
C PRO A 279 -0.64 -36.95 -32.01
N GLU A 280 -1.24 -38.07 -31.59
CA GLU A 280 -2.49 -38.09 -30.85
C GLU A 280 -2.35 -37.16 -29.65
N GLN A 281 -3.10 -36.06 -29.69
CA GLN A 281 -3.35 -35.21 -28.54
C GLN A 281 -4.14 -36.04 -27.53
N THR A 282 -3.42 -36.64 -26.59
CA THR A 282 -3.99 -37.17 -25.36
C THR A 282 -4.54 -35.98 -24.59
N SER A 283 -5.85 -35.78 -24.66
CA SER A 283 -6.60 -34.98 -23.70
C SER A 283 -6.40 -35.63 -22.33
N VAL A 284 -5.45 -35.09 -21.54
CA VAL A 284 -5.29 -35.46 -20.14
C VAL A 284 -6.52 -34.95 -19.41
N GLU A 285 -7.54 -35.79 -19.33
CA GLU A 285 -8.59 -35.69 -18.32
C GLU A 285 -7.87 -35.66 -16.97
N VAL A 286 -7.88 -34.50 -16.33
CA VAL A 286 -7.42 -34.32 -14.96
C VAL A 286 -8.42 -35.06 -14.07
N THR A 287 -8.23 -36.36 -13.94
CA THR A 287 -8.95 -37.15 -12.95
C THR A 287 -8.44 -36.70 -11.58
N ASN A 288 -9.29 -35.96 -10.86
CA ASN A 288 -9.07 -35.61 -9.45
C ASN A 288 -9.21 -36.88 -8.61
N THR A 289 -8.26 -37.81 -8.74
CA THR A 289 -8.19 -38.94 -7.83
C THR A 289 -7.74 -38.42 -6.46
N PRO A 290 -8.28 -38.97 -5.36
CA PRO A 290 -7.93 -38.54 -4.00
C PRO A 290 -6.42 -38.58 -3.75
N GLU A 291 -5.69 -39.52 -4.35
CA GLU A 291 -4.22 -39.63 -4.28
C GLU A 291 -3.49 -38.39 -4.83
N VAL A 292 -3.94 -37.85 -5.97
CA VAL A 292 -3.35 -36.64 -6.57
C VAL A 292 -3.63 -35.41 -5.71
N LEU A 293 -4.79 -35.37 -5.03
CA LEU A 293 -5.13 -34.30 -4.10
C LEU A 293 -4.28 -34.35 -2.83
N PHE A 294 -4.04 -35.54 -2.25
CA PHE A 294 -3.15 -35.69 -1.09
C PHE A 294 -1.71 -35.27 -1.41
N ALA A 295 -1.15 -35.72 -2.53
CA ALA A 295 0.19 -35.29 -2.95
C ALA A 295 0.29 -33.76 -3.15
N ARG A 296 -0.80 -33.11 -3.56
CA ARG A 296 -0.86 -31.65 -3.69
C ARG A 296 -0.94 -30.96 -2.33
N ILE A 297 -1.64 -31.54 -1.37
CA ILE A 297 -1.70 -31.05 0.02
C ILE A 297 -0.31 -31.13 0.66
N ASP A 298 0.37 -32.27 0.58
CA ASP A 298 1.72 -32.45 1.13
C ASP A 298 2.72 -31.43 0.55
N LYS A 299 2.60 -31.16 -0.75
CA LYS A 299 3.41 -30.14 -1.44
C LYS A 299 3.10 -28.72 -0.94
N LEU A 300 1.83 -28.42 -0.64
CA LEU A 300 1.44 -27.13 -0.07
C LEU A 300 1.92 -26.98 1.38
N GLU A 301 1.85 -28.04 2.18
CA GLU A 301 2.38 -28.06 3.55
C GLU A 301 3.90 -27.84 3.56
N CYS A 302 4.63 -28.50 2.65
CA CYS A 302 6.07 -28.28 2.49
C CYS A 302 6.40 -26.83 2.08
N ASN A 303 5.64 -26.26 1.15
CA ASN A 303 5.82 -24.86 0.75
C ASN A 303 5.51 -23.89 1.90
N ASN A 304 4.49 -24.16 2.70
CA ASN A 304 4.14 -23.36 3.87
C ASN A 304 5.24 -23.42 4.93
N ALA A 305 5.76 -24.61 5.24
CA ALA A 305 6.88 -24.77 6.18
C ALA A 305 8.12 -23.97 5.72
N LYS A 306 8.44 -24.03 4.42
CA LYS A 306 9.54 -23.26 3.84
C LYS A 306 9.31 -21.75 3.90
N LEU A 307 8.06 -21.32 3.74
CA LEU A 307 7.69 -19.91 3.85
C LEU A 307 7.79 -19.42 5.31
N GLU A 308 7.37 -20.23 6.28
CA GLU A 308 7.53 -19.93 7.71
C GLU A 308 9.00 -19.82 8.11
N GLU A 309 9.86 -20.73 7.63
CA GLU A 309 11.30 -20.67 7.85
C GLU A 309 11.91 -19.38 7.28
N ASN A 310 11.55 -19.02 6.04
CA ASN A 310 12.00 -17.76 5.44
C ASN A 310 11.55 -16.52 6.23
N ILE A 311 10.33 -16.53 6.77
CA ILE A 311 9.82 -15.42 7.59
C ILE A 311 10.59 -15.36 8.90
N GLN A 312 10.82 -16.49 9.57
CA GLN A 312 11.61 -16.54 10.81
C GLN A 312 13.04 -16.06 10.60
N GLU A 313 13.67 -16.46 9.51
CA GLU A 313 15.02 -16.02 9.17
C GLU A 313 15.06 -14.52 8.88
N SER A 314 14.09 -14.00 8.13
CA SER A 314 13.98 -12.55 7.89
C SER A 314 13.76 -11.77 9.20
N LEU A 315 13.00 -12.29 10.15
CA LEU A 315 12.79 -11.66 11.46
C LEU A 315 14.06 -11.69 12.32
N ARG A 316 14.83 -12.79 12.30
CA ARG A 316 16.13 -12.87 12.97
C ARG A 316 17.11 -11.84 12.42
N GLN A 317 17.22 -11.74 11.08
CA GLN A 317 18.09 -10.77 10.43
C GLN A 317 17.70 -9.33 10.78
N PHE A 318 16.40 -9.03 10.75
CA PHE A 318 15.91 -7.70 11.12
C PHE A 318 16.20 -7.37 12.59
N THR A 319 16.00 -8.33 13.50
CA THR A 319 16.29 -8.15 14.94
C THR A 319 17.78 -7.94 15.18
N ALA A 320 18.65 -8.71 14.52
CA ALA A 320 20.09 -8.53 14.60
C ALA A 320 20.53 -7.16 14.08
N GLN A 321 19.94 -6.68 12.98
CA GLN A 321 20.21 -5.36 12.43
C GLN A 321 19.78 -4.24 13.39
N LEU A 322 18.62 -4.36 14.03
CA LEU A 322 18.16 -3.38 15.03
C LEU A 322 19.09 -3.32 16.24
N ASN A 323 19.54 -4.47 16.74
CA ASN A 323 20.47 -4.53 17.87
C ASN A 323 21.82 -3.90 17.52
N ALA A 324 22.37 -4.21 16.35
CA ALA A 324 23.62 -3.60 15.88
C ALA A 324 23.50 -2.06 15.74
N ASN A 325 22.36 -1.57 15.24
CA ASN A 325 22.10 -0.13 15.15
C ASN A 325 22.00 0.52 16.54
N LEU A 326 21.32 -0.14 17.49
CA LEU A 326 21.20 0.35 18.87
C LEU A 326 22.57 0.40 19.56
N GLU A 327 23.40 -0.64 19.42
CA GLU A 327 24.76 -0.67 19.96
C GLU A 327 25.64 0.41 19.35
N SER A 328 25.56 0.61 18.03
CA SER A 328 26.29 1.68 17.35
C SER A 328 25.87 3.07 17.84
N MET A 329 24.57 3.30 18.07
CA MET A 329 24.09 4.57 18.61
C MET A 329 24.53 4.76 20.07
N ALA A 330 24.43 3.71 20.89
CA ALA A 330 24.86 3.74 22.30
C ALA A 330 26.35 4.07 22.40
N LYS A 331 27.18 3.44 21.57
CA LYS A 331 28.62 3.74 21.48
C LYS A 331 28.86 5.19 21.07
N ALA A 332 28.23 5.66 20.00
CA ALA A 332 28.39 7.04 19.54
C ALA A 332 27.95 8.07 20.59
N THR A 333 26.90 7.77 21.38
CA THR A 333 26.50 8.63 22.50
C THR A 333 27.52 8.63 23.64
N ASN A 334 28.07 7.46 23.97
CA ASN A 334 29.10 7.35 25.01
C ASN A 334 30.38 8.09 24.62
N ASP A 335 30.82 7.96 23.36
CA ASP A 335 31.99 8.67 22.84
C ASP A 335 31.80 10.21 22.93
N LYS A 336 30.60 10.71 22.60
CA LYS A 336 30.28 12.14 22.76
C LYS A 336 30.27 12.59 24.23
N ILE A 337 29.77 11.75 25.14
CA ILE A 337 29.79 12.04 26.57
C ILE A 337 31.25 12.15 27.06
N GLN A 338 32.13 11.24 26.63
CA GLN A 338 33.55 11.29 26.96
C GLN A 338 34.23 12.54 26.39
N GLU A 339 33.93 12.90 25.14
CA GLU A 339 34.45 14.13 24.50
C GLU A 339 34.03 15.39 25.28
N LEU A 340 32.76 15.47 25.68
CA LEU A 340 32.25 16.58 26.49
C LEU A 340 32.91 16.61 27.87
N GLY A 341 33.13 15.45 28.51
CA GLY A 341 33.85 15.34 29.76
C GLY A 341 35.28 15.88 29.67
N ALA A 342 36.00 15.53 28.60
CA ALA A 342 37.36 16.04 28.37
C ALA A 342 37.38 17.57 28.16
N ARG A 343 36.40 18.12 27.43
CA ARG A 343 36.26 19.58 27.26
C ARG A 343 35.95 20.29 28.57
N PHE A 344 35.12 19.68 29.42
CA PHE A 344 34.81 20.24 30.74
C PHE A 344 36.06 20.32 31.62
N MET A 345 36.85 19.25 31.70
CA MET A 345 38.12 19.23 32.42
C MET A 345 39.11 20.30 31.91
N GLN A 346 39.15 20.53 30.59
CA GLN A 346 39.98 21.59 30.01
C GLN A 346 39.53 22.99 30.42
N VAL A 347 38.22 23.23 30.47
CA VAL A 347 37.66 24.51 30.93
C VAL A 347 37.96 24.72 32.41
N GLU A 348 37.78 23.69 33.24
CA GLU A 348 38.07 23.74 34.67
C GLU A 348 39.55 24.07 34.95
N ALA A 349 40.47 23.43 34.23
CA ALA A 349 41.90 23.75 34.31
C ALA A 349 42.21 25.21 33.92
N ARG A 350 41.50 25.76 32.92
CA ARG A 350 41.65 27.17 32.53
C ARG A 350 41.13 28.12 33.59
N ILE A 351 40.01 27.78 34.24
CA ILE A 351 39.45 28.57 35.35
C ILE A 351 40.47 28.61 36.51
N GLN A 352 41.00 27.46 36.93
CA GLN A 352 42.01 27.40 37.99
C GLN A 352 43.27 28.21 37.66
N LEU A 353 43.69 28.24 36.38
CA LEU A 353 44.82 29.07 35.95
C LEU A 353 44.50 30.57 36.04
N ILE A 354 43.28 30.98 35.69
CA ILE A 354 42.81 32.37 35.79
C ILE A 354 42.76 32.78 37.27
N GLU A 355 42.20 31.95 38.15
CA GLU A 355 42.14 32.20 39.59
C GLU A 355 43.55 32.39 40.19
N LYS A 356 44.50 31.52 39.83
CA LYS A 356 45.90 31.67 40.24
C LYS A 356 46.51 32.99 39.74
N ARG A 357 46.21 33.40 38.51
CA ARG A 357 46.69 34.70 37.99
C ARG A 357 46.10 35.85 38.78
N ILE A 358 44.79 35.86 39.03
CA ILE A 358 44.12 36.90 39.82
C ILE A 358 44.76 37.03 41.21
N ASN A 359 44.99 35.90 41.89
CA ASN A 359 45.63 35.90 43.21
C ASN A 359 47.07 36.45 43.19
N ASN A 360 47.83 36.19 42.13
CA ASN A 360 49.19 36.71 41.99
C ASN A 360 49.24 38.21 41.67
N TYR A 361 48.21 38.78 41.06
CA TYR A 361 48.17 40.21 40.70
C TYR A 361 47.69 41.12 41.85
N GLY A 362 47.48 40.57 43.04
CA GLY A 362 47.33 41.28 44.32
C GLY A 362 47.07 42.76 44.18
N VAL A 363 45.85 43.13 43.78
CA VAL A 363 45.32 44.45 44.12
C VAL A 363 44.81 44.26 45.55
N PRO A 364 45.55 44.69 46.58
CA PRO A 364 44.97 44.75 47.91
C PRO A 364 43.72 45.62 47.80
N ILE A 365 42.58 45.04 48.18
CA ILE A 365 41.34 45.79 48.42
C ILE A 365 41.56 46.70 49.62
#